data_AF-A0A8C4RPG3-F1
#
_entry.id   AF-A0A8C4RPG3-F1
#
_cell.length_a   1.000
_cell.length_b   1.000
_cell.length_c   1.000
_cell.angle_alpha   90.00
_cell.angle_beta   90.00
_cell.angle_gamma   90.00
#
_symmetry.space_group_name_H-M   'P 1'
#
loop_
_entity.id
_entity.type
_entity.pdbx_description
1 polymer ?
#
loop_
_entity_poly.entity_id
_entity_poly.type
_entity_poly.pdbx_seq_one_letter_code
_entity_poly.pdbx_strand_id
1 'polypeptide(L)'
;QLISSHQAAYLFQIQSSQTGAGLQFCFWCPLTTNVQYNNNKYYLIQLLQDDSELVFSVWMRWGRVGKIGQSSLVTCGVDLLKAKNIFKKKFLDKTKNEWDNREHFEKVPGKYDIVKMDYMLEEVEKTEEESTTQEPKKYKDSKLKAQVQDLINLICNIQTMEECILEMKFDTQKAPLGKLTEEQIKAGYMSLKKIENCIKKNATGKELLEACNEFYTRIPHDFGDVYCQPMLATHSDYTLTLLDVFKMEKTGILLWHGSRLSNWAPVTGYMFGKGIYFADMSSKSANYCFANRQKNVGLLLLSEVALGECNELLAADYDAASLPSGKHSTKGLGKRAPDPKNMVTLDEASLLMGPAINTGVGNPVGYSLLYNEYIVYNPQQVRMKYLLKVQFNFVSLW
;
A
#
# COMPACT_ATOMS: atom_id res chain seq x y z
N GLN A 1 -38.03 3.88 -45.70
CA GLN A 1 -37.34 2.76 -46.38
C GLN A 1 -35.85 2.88 -46.09
N LEU A 2 -35.29 1.80 -45.53
CA LEU A 2 -33.88 1.39 -45.50
C LEU A 2 -32.86 2.10 -44.59
N ILE A 3 -32.43 1.28 -43.63
CA ILE A 3 -31.25 1.30 -42.76
C ILE A 3 -29.96 1.11 -43.60
N SER A 4 -28.83 1.70 -43.18
CA SER A 4 -27.50 1.05 -42.99
C SER A 4 -26.40 2.13 -42.87
N SER A 5 -25.88 2.36 -41.66
CA SER A 5 -24.59 1.86 -41.14
C SER A 5 -23.36 2.55 -41.75
N HIS A 6 -22.69 3.41 -40.97
CA HIS A 6 -21.22 3.52 -40.91
C HIS A 6 -20.85 3.92 -39.47
N GLN A 7 -20.50 2.90 -38.67
CA GLN A 7 -20.06 3.00 -37.29
C GLN A 7 -18.59 3.42 -37.21
N ALA A 8 -18.32 4.30 -36.24
CA ALA A 8 -17.17 4.30 -35.33
C ALA A 8 -15.77 4.02 -35.90
N ALA A 9 -15.10 5.08 -36.35
CA ALA A 9 -13.65 5.13 -36.48
C ALA A 9 -13.05 5.82 -35.24
N TYR A 10 -12.85 5.11 -34.12
CA TYR A 10 -11.99 5.58 -33.02
C TYR A 10 -11.44 4.41 -32.20
N LEU A 11 -10.19 4.56 -31.75
CA LEU A 11 -9.40 3.72 -30.81
C LEU A 11 -8.52 2.59 -31.39
N PHE A 12 -7.62 2.97 -32.29
CA PHE A 12 -6.21 2.54 -32.25
C PHE A 12 -5.35 3.80 -32.36
N GLN A 13 -5.03 4.45 -31.25
CA GLN A 13 -4.08 5.56 -31.28
C GLN A 13 -2.68 4.97 -31.41
N ILE A 14 -2.20 4.95 -32.66
CA ILE A 14 -0.82 4.68 -33.05
C ILE A 14 -0.09 6.01 -32.84
N GLN A 15 0.76 6.12 -31.82
CA GLN A 15 1.85 7.09 -31.86
C GLN A 15 3.09 6.36 -32.38
N SER A 16 3.37 6.55 -33.66
CA SER A 16 4.71 6.29 -34.21
C SER A 16 5.64 7.39 -33.67
N SER A 17 6.35 7.13 -32.58
CA SER A 17 7.57 7.89 -32.31
C SER A 17 8.67 7.33 -33.21
N GLN A 18 9.29 8.22 -33.99
CA GLN A 18 10.44 7.93 -34.83
C GLN A 18 11.67 7.66 -33.95
N THR A 19 11.72 6.53 -33.24
CA THR A 19 12.95 5.89 -32.73
C THR A 19 12.57 4.64 -31.92
N GLY A 20 12.69 3.46 -32.52
CA GLY A 20 13.24 2.27 -31.86
C GLY A 20 12.51 1.60 -30.68
N ALA A 21 11.18 1.59 -30.59
CA ALA A 21 10.49 0.73 -29.62
C ALA A 21 9.25 0.07 -30.25
N GLY A 22 9.23 -1.27 -30.29
CA GLY A 22 8.14 -2.07 -30.83
C GLY A 22 6.81 -1.88 -30.08
N LEU A 23 5.69 -2.04 -30.77
CA LEU A 23 4.35 -2.06 -30.16
C LEU A 23 4.23 -3.22 -29.16
N GLN A 24 4.36 -2.92 -27.86
CA GLN A 24 4.18 -3.89 -26.79
C GLN A 24 2.81 -3.71 -26.12
N PHE A 25 1.84 -4.56 -26.49
CA PHE A 25 0.57 -4.63 -25.75
C PHE A 25 0.71 -5.63 -24.61
N CYS A 26 1.13 -5.14 -23.45
CA CYS A 26 1.26 -5.94 -22.24
C CYS A 26 -0.08 -6.01 -21.48
N PHE A 27 -0.71 -7.17 -21.45
CA PHE A 27 -1.91 -7.36 -20.64
C PHE A 27 -1.77 -8.51 -19.66
N TRP A 28 -1.96 -8.15 -18.40
CA TRP A 28 -1.95 -9.07 -17.29
C TRP A 28 -3.38 -9.36 -16.85
N CYS A 29 -3.72 -10.65 -16.82
CA CYS A 29 -5.05 -11.14 -16.48
C CYS A 29 -4.90 -12.01 -15.24
N PRO A 30 -4.87 -11.44 -14.03
CA PRO A 30 -4.91 -12.25 -12.83
C PRO A 30 -6.34 -12.73 -12.58
N LEU A 31 -6.41 -14.05 -12.48
CA LEU A 31 -7.16 -14.79 -11.46
C LEU A 31 -8.69 -14.85 -11.53
N THR A 32 -9.16 -16.10 -11.51
CA THR A 32 -10.09 -16.54 -10.48
C THR A 32 -9.29 -16.91 -9.23
N THR A 33 -9.24 -16.04 -8.21
CA THR A 33 -8.85 -16.52 -6.87
C THR A 33 -10.08 -17.21 -6.29
N ASN A 34 -9.97 -18.52 -6.04
CA ASN A 34 -10.99 -19.24 -5.30
C ASN A 34 -10.33 -19.94 -4.11
N VAL A 35 -10.47 -19.32 -2.95
CA VAL A 35 -9.94 -19.79 -1.66
C VAL A 35 -10.49 -21.18 -1.31
N GLN A 36 -11.74 -21.50 -1.64
CA GLN A 36 -12.35 -22.81 -1.37
C GLN A 36 -11.69 -23.95 -2.15
N TYR A 37 -11.13 -23.66 -3.33
CA TYR A 37 -10.44 -24.66 -4.17
C TYR A 37 -8.93 -24.42 -4.27
N ASN A 38 -8.36 -23.54 -3.42
CA ASN A 38 -6.94 -23.15 -3.44
C ASN A 38 -6.42 -22.77 -4.85
N ASN A 39 -7.29 -22.15 -5.64
CA ASN A 39 -6.96 -21.71 -6.99
C ASN A 39 -6.38 -20.30 -6.93
N ASN A 40 -5.05 -20.19 -7.11
CA ASN A 40 -4.33 -18.93 -7.24
C ASN A 40 -3.45 -18.97 -8.51
N LYS A 41 -4.06 -18.87 -9.71
CA LYS A 41 -3.41 -18.94 -11.04
C LYS A 41 -3.45 -17.62 -11.84
N TYR A 42 -2.34 -17.27 -12.50
CA TYR A 42 -2.25 -16.11 -13.40
C TYR A 42 -2.20 -16.51 -14.88
N TYR A 43 -2.61 -15.59 -15.76
CA TYR A 43 -2.40 -15.68 -17.20
C TYR A 43 -1.92 -14.31 -17.73
N LEU A 44 -0.72 -14.26 -18.29
CA LEU A 44 -0.14 -13.11 -18.97
C LEU A 44 -0.23 -13.36 -20.49
N ILE A 45 -0.65 -12.35 -21.23
CA ILE A 45 -0.63 -12.38 -22.70
C ILE A 45 -0.06 -11.07 -23.23
N GLN A 46 0.91 -11.18 -24.13
CA GLN A 46 1.59 -10.03 -24.74
C GLN A 46 1.60 -10.20 -26.26
N LEU A 47 1.30 -9.12 -26.99
CA LEU A 47 1.61 -9.01 -28.41
C LEU A 47 2.90 -8.20 -28.51
N LEU A 48 3.92 -8.83 -29.09
CA LEU A 48 5.27 -8.31 -29.23
C LEU A 48 5.55 -8.04 -30.71
N GLN A 49 6.30 -6.98 -30.99
CA GLN A 49 6.93 -6.73 -32.28
C GLN A 49 8.44 -6.75 -32.06
N ASP A 50 9.18 -7.37 -32.97
CA ASP A 50 10.65 -7.31 -32.96
C ASP A 50 11.15 -5.88 -33.25
N ASP A 51 12.25 -5.49 -32.63
CA ASP A 51 12.82 -4.15 -32.77
C ASP A 51 13.56 -3.98 -34.10
N SER A 52 14.14 -5.07 -34.63
CA SER A 52 14.96 -5.05 -35.84
C SER A 52 14.16 -5.42 -37.09
N GLU A 53 13.10 -6.21 -36.93
CA GLU A 53 12.30 -6.73 -38.05
C GLU A 53 10.81 -6.47 -37.82
N LEU A 54 10.03 -6.36 -38.90
CA LEU A 54 8.56 -6.27 -38.82
C LEU A 54 7.93 -7.63 -38.52
N VAL A 55 8.42 -8.34 -37.51
CA VAL A 55 7.94 -9.65 -37.09
C VAL A 55 7.13 -9.52 -35.81
N PHE A 56 5.91 -10.03 -35.84
CA PHE A 56 4.99 -10.04 -34.71
C PHE A 56 4.94 -11.42 -34.07
N SER A 57 4.87 -11.44 -32.75
CA SER A 57 4.70 -12.66 -31.96
C SER A 57 3.70 -12.44 -30.83
N VAL A 58 2.96 -13.50 -30.47
CA VAL A 58 2.10 -13.49 -29.28
C VAL A 58 2.72 -14.40 -28.23
N TRP A 59 3.14 -13.79 -27.12
CA TRP A 59 3.69 -14.52 -25.99
C TRP A 59 2.64 -14.69 -24.90
N MET A 60 2.58 -15.88 -24.33
CA MET A 60 1.62 -16.27 -23.31
C MET A 60 2.36 -16.94 -22.17
N ARG A 61 2.05 -16.60 -20.92
CA ARG A 61 2.65 -17.21 -19.73
C ARG A 61 1.60 -17.44 -18.66
N TRP A 62 1.58 -18.62 -18.05
CA TRP A 62 0.57 -18.98 -17.05
C TRP A 62 1.12 -19.91 -15.96
N GLY A 63 0.59 -19.82 -14.75
CA GLY A 63 1.06 -20.62 -13.63
C GLY A 63 0.42 -20.20 -12.32
N ARG A 64 0.98 -20.64 -11.19
CA ARG A 64 0.59 -20.15 -9.85
C ARG A 64 1.22 -18.78 -9.60
N VAL A 65 0.49 -17.85 -8.96
CA VAL A 65 1.07 -16.55 -8.52
C VAL A 65 2.26 -16.82 -7.58
N GLY A 66 3.31 -16.00 -7.65
CA GLY A 66 4.58 -16.25 -6.93
C GLY A 66 5.51 -17.34 -7.50
N LYS A 67 5.01 -18.27 -8.33
CA LYS A 67 5.83 -19.35 -8.93
C LYS A 67 6.11 -19.11 -10.42
N ILE A 68 7.21 -19.69 -10.92
CA ILE A 68 7.53 -19.73 -12.35
C ILE A 68 6.51 -20.64 -13.05
N GLY A 69 5.73 -20.06 -13.96
CA GLY A 69 4.75 -20.76 -14.78
C GLY A 69 5.30 -21.33 -16.08
N GLN A 70 4.42 -21.96 -16.86
CA GLN A 70 4.65 -22.36 -18.25
C GLN A 70 4.52 -21.16 -19.18
N SER A 71 5.18 -21.20 -20.33
CA SER A 71 5.08 -20.17 -21.36
C SER A 71 4.94 -20.77 -22.76
N SER A 72 4.39 -20.00 -23.69
CA SER A 72 4.27 -20.32 -25.10
C SER A 72 4.48 -19.05 -25.92
N LEU A 73 5.27 -19.15 -26.98
CA LEU A 73 5.48 -18.09 -27.95
C LEU A 73 4.90 -18.56 -29.30
N VAL A 74 4.03 -17.74 -29.88
CA VAL A 74 3.44 -18.01 -31.20
C VAL A 74 3.94 -16.93 -32.16
N THR A 75 4.79 -17.33 -33.10
CA THR A 75 5.33 -16.44 -34.13
C THR A 75 4.31 -16.24 -35.25
N CYS A 76 4.05 -14.99 -35.61
CA CYS A 76 3.08 -14.61 -36.65
C CYS A 76 3.77 -14.09 -37.93
N GLY A 77 5.09 -13.92 -37.93
CA GLY A 77 5.82 -13.29 -39.04
C GLY A 77 5.37 -11.84 -39.21
N VAL A 78 5.25 -11.37 -40.44
CA VAL A 78 4.85 -10.00 -40.77
C VAL A 78 3.34 -9.70 -40.59
N ASP A 79 2.53 -10.71 -40.26
CA ASP A 79 1.08 -10.58 -40.20
C ASP A 79 0.58 -10.11 -38.82
N LEU A 80 0.45 -8.79 -38.69
CA LEU A 80 -0.11 -8.14 -37.50
C LEU A 80 -1.58 -8.53 -37.25
N LEU A 81 -2.37 -8.73 -38.30
CA LEU A 81 -3.80 -9.07 -38.17
C LEU A 81 -3.95 -10.46 -37.55
N LYS A 82 -3.14 -11.42 -37.98
CA LYS A 82 -3.07 -12.75 -37.38
C LYS A 82 -2.66 -12.68 -35.90
N ALA A 83 -1.64 -11.89 -35.56
CA ALA A 83 -1.22 -11.70 -34.17
C ALA A 83 -2.35 -11.10 -33.30
N LYS A 84 -3.02 -10.05 -33.80
CA LYS A 84 -4.19 -9.45 -33.12
C LYS A 84 -5.33 -10.45 -32.94
N ASN A 85 -5.64 -11.25 -33.96
CA ASN A 85 -6.72 -12.25 -33.88
C ASN A 85 -6.41 -13.34 -32.85
N ILE A 86 -5.18 -13.83 -32.79
CA ILE A 86 -4.75 -14.82 -31.79
C ILE A 86 -4.87 -14.22 -30.39
N PHE A 87 -4.40 -12.99 -30.22
CA PHE A 87 -4.48 -12.26 -28.95
C PHE A 87 -5.93 -12.09 -28.49
N LYS A 88 -6.79 -11.50 -29.34
CA LYS A 88 -8.21 -11.25 -29.04
C LYS A 88 -8.97 -12.55 -28.75
N LYS A 89 -8.74 -13.60 -29.54
CA LYS A 89 -9.36 -14.91 -29.34
C LYS A 89 -8.96 -15.53 -28.01
N LYS A 90 -7.68 -15.44 -27.63
CA LYS A 90 -7.22 -15.98 -26.34
C LYS A 90 -7.76 -15.16 -25.17
N PHE A 91 -7.80 -13.83 -25.29
CA PHE A 91 -8.42 -12.95 -24.29
C PHE A 91 -9.90 -13.36 -24.06
N LEU A 92 -10.69 -13.42 -25.13
CA LEU A 92 -12.11 -13.81 -25.07
C LEU A 92 -12.33 -15.21 -24.47
N ASP A 93 -11.49 -16.20 -24.79
CA ASP A 93 -11.58 -17.55 -24.20
C ASP A 93 -11.40 -17.54 -22.67
N LYS A 94 -10.44 -16.71 -22.20
CA LYS A 94 -10.06 -16.65 -20.78
C LYS A 94 -10.97 -15.74 -19.96
N THR A 95 -11.45 -14.64 -20.51
CA THR A 95 -12.23 -13.62 -19.77
C THR A 95 -13.71 -13.60 -20.11
N LYS A 96 -14.11 -14.18 -21.26
CA LYS A 96 -15.46 -14.04 -21.84
C LYS A 96 -15.85 -12.61 -22.20
N ASN A 97 -14.89 -11.70 -22.27
CA ASN A 97 -15.07 -10.32 -22.69
C ASN A 97 -14.34 -10.05 -24.01
N GLU A 98 -14.88 -9.14 -24.82
CA GLU A 98 -14.20 -8.69 -26.03
C GLU A 98 -13.06 -7.73 -25.70
N TRP A 99 -11.94 -7.89 -26.41
CA TRP A 99 -10.76 -7.04 -26.20
C TRP A 99 -11.01 -5.57 -26.52
N ASP A 100 -11.73 -5.30 -27.60
CA ASP A 100 -11.96 -3.94 -28.09
C ASP A 100 -12.88 -3.16 -27.15
N ASN A 101 -13.75 -3.85 -26.40
CA ASN A 101 -14.64 -3.27 -25.38
C ASN A 101 -14.13 -3.47 -23.94
N ARG A 102 -12.81 -3.48 -23.73
CA ARG A 102 -12.21 -3.70 -22.40
C ARG A 102 -12.55 -2.61 -21.36
N GLU A 103 -13.01 -1.44 -21.79
CA GLU A 103 -13.44 -0.37 -20.89
C GLU A 103 -14.70 -0.75 -20.10
N HIS A 104 -15.57 -1.59 -20.68
CA HIS A 104 -16.79 -2.11 -20.06
C HIS A 104 -16.61 -3.57 -19.62
N PHE A 105 -15.41 -3.94 -19.18
CA PHE A 105 -15.12 -5.31 -18.76
C PHE A 105 -16.02 -5.75 -17.59
N GLU A 106 -16.66 -6.90 -17.72
CA GLU A 106 -17.47 -7.51 -16.66
C GLU A 106 -16.88 -8.86 -16.23
N LYS A 107 -16.61 -9.01 -14.93
CA LYS A 107 -16.06 -10.24 -14.37
C LYS A 107 -17.10 -11.37 -14.44
N VAL A 108 -16.79 -12.40 -15.24
CA VAL A 108 -17.61 -13.62 -15.34
C VAL A 108 -17.16 -14.67 -14.30
N PRO A 109 -18.08 -15.26 -13.50
CA PRO A 109 -17.74 -16.33 -12.57
C PRO A 109 -17.03 -17.51 -13.25
N GLY A 110 -15.94 -18.00 -12.64
CA GLY A 110 -15.15 -19.11 -13.18
C GLY A 110 -14.19 -18.73 -14.33
N LYS A 111 -14.17 -17.47 -14.78
CA LYS A 111 -13.27 -16.95 -15.82
C LYS A 111 -12.30 -15.92 -15.25
N TYR A 112 -11.22 -15.58 -15.97
CA TYR A 112 -10.17 -14.68 -15.48
C TYR A 112 -10.67 -13.23 -15.36
N ASP A 113 -10.11 -12.46 -14.42
CA ASP A 113 -10.32 -11.00 -14.29
C ASP A 113 -9.18 -10.23 -14.95
N ILE A 114 -9.39 -8.96 -15.26
CA ILE A 114 -8.34 -8.07 -15.75
C ILE A 114 -7.73 -7.28 -14.59
N VAL A 115 -6.40 -7.10 -14.60
CA VAL A 115 -5.75 -6.12 -13.71
C VAL A 115 -5.00 -5.11 -14.56
N LYS A 116 -5.35 -3.86 -14.32
CA LYS A 116 -4.77 -2.71 -15.03
C LYS A 116 -3.41 -2.41 -14.42
N MET A 117 -2.37 -2.68 -15.20
CA MET A 117 -0.98 -2.37 -14.88
C MET A 117 -0.49 -1.27 -15.80
N ASP A 118 0.25 -0.32 -15.26
CA ASP A 118 0.91 0.71 -16.05
C ASP A 118 2.33 0.26 -16.40
N TYR A 119 2.48 -0.30 -17.59
CA TYR A 119 3.78 -0.68 -18.15
C TYR A 119 4.39 0.45 -19.01
N MET A 120 3.71 1.59 -19.16
CA MET A 120 4.15 2.69 -20.02
C MET A 120 5.27 3.53 -19.40
N LEU A 121 5.48 3.42 -18.08
CA LEU A 121 6.51 4.18 -17.36
C LEU A 121 7.94 3.73 -17.69
N GLU A 122 8.15 2.48 -18.12
CA GLU A 122 9.49 1.99 -18.49
C GLU A 122 10.01 2.64 -19.80
N GLU A 123 9.12 3.07 -20.70
CA GLU A 123 9.55 3.69 -21.96
C GLU A 123 10.19 5.07 -21.75
N VAL A 124 9.78 5.79 -20.70
CA VAL A 124 10.33 7.12 -20.36
C VAL A 124 11.67 7.00 -19.63
N GLU A 125 11.86 5.98 -18.80
CA GLU A 125 13.13 5.76 -18.10
C GLU A 125 14.19 5.14 -19.02
N LYS A 126 13.82 4.21 -19.91
CA LYS A 126 14.76 3.61 -20.88
C LYS A 126 15.20 4.58 -21.98
N THR A 127 14.37 5.55 -22.36
CA THR A 127 14.75 6.57 -23.35
C THR A 127 15.90 7.46 -22.87
N GLU A 128 16.10 7.60 -21.55
CA GLU A 128 17.25 8.31 -20.99
C GLU A 128 18.51 7.45 -20.80
N GLU A 129 18.37 6.12 -20.71
CA GLU A 129 19.49 5.21 -20.42
C GLU A 129 20.13 4.57 -21.65
N GLU A 130 19.38 4.30 -22.73
CA GLU A 130 19.90 3.51 -23.87
C GLU A 130 20.69 4.31 -24.93
N SER A 131 20.79 5.64 -24.79
CA SER A 131 21.48 6.50 -25.79
C SER A 131 22.89 6.95 -25.43
N THR A 132 23.57 6.35 -24.45
CA THR A 132 25.01 6.61 -24.25
C THR A 132 25.79 5.40 -23.75
N THR A 133 26.76 4.97 -24.56
CA THR A 133 27.94 4.19 -24.18
C THR A 133 28.45 4.60 -22.80
N GLN A 134 28.44 3.65 -21.86
CA GLN A 134 28.68 3.86 -20.43
C GLN A 134 30.15 4.24 -20.14
N GLU A 135 30.39 5.52 -19.88
CA GLU A 135 31.32 5.94 -18.82
C GLU A 135 30.51 6.12 -17.52
N PRO A 136 31.04 5.75 -16.33
CA PRO A 136 30.33 5.92 -15.08
C PRO A 136 29.95 7.39 -14.90
N LYS A 137 28.65 7.71 -14.92
CA LYS A 137 28.13 9.07 -14.66
C LYS A 137 28.71 9.54 -13.32
N LYS A 138 29.74 10.40 -13.36
CA LYS A 138 30.32 11.04 -12.17
C LYS A 138 29.32 12.07 -11.68
N TYR A 139 28.47 11.66 -10.75
CA TYR A 139 27.63 12.58 -10.01
C TYR A 139 28.51 13.49 -9.15
N LYS A 140 28.10 14.75 -9.02
CA LYS A 140 28.76 15.68 -8.10
C LYS A 140 28.52 15.21 -6.66
N ASP A 141 29.51 15.39 -5.81
CA ASP A 141 29.37 15.09 -4.38
C ASP A 141 28.19 15.84 -3.77
N SER A 142 27.40 15.13 -2.98
CA SER A 142 26.23 15.70 -2.30
C SER A 142 26.67 16.77 -1.31
N LYS A 143 25.98 17.91 -1.34
CA LYS A 143 26.19 19.04 -0.40
C LYS A 143 25.40 18.88 0.90
N LEU A 144 24.60 17.82 1.03
CA LEU A 144 23.77 17.59 2.21
C LEU A 144 24.63 17.15 3.40
N LYS A 145 24.18 17.43 4.63
CA LYS A 145 24.84 16.88 5.83
C LYS A 145 24.77 15.36 5.80
N ALA A 146 25.81 14.67 6.29
CA ALA A 146 25.87 13.21 6.34
C ALA A 146 24.61 12.59 6.98
N GLN A 147 24.14 13.14 8.11
CA GLN A 147 22.91 12.69 8.77
C GLN A 147 21.66 12.75 7.88
N VAL A 148 21.57 13.76 7.00
CA VAL A 148 20.46 13.92 6.06
C VAL A 148 20.62 12.98 4.87
N GLN A 149 21.86 12.76 4.40
CA GLN A 149 22.14 11.76 3.38
C GLN A 149 21.77 10.36 3.87
N ASP A 150 22.14 10.02 5.11
CA ASP A 150 21.79 8.74 5.75
C ASP A 150 20.28 8.57 5.89
N LEU A 151 19.56 9.64 6.26
CA LEU A 151 18.10 9.62 6.33
C LEU A 151 17.48 9.38 4.95
N ILE A 152 17.95 10.09 3.91
CA ILE A 152 17.45 9.94 2.53
C ILE A 152 17.74 8.52 2.03
N ASN A 153 18.96 8.03 2.22
CA ASN A 153 19.34 6.67 1.84
C ASN A 153 18.50 5.63 2.58
N LEU A 154 18.11 5.87 3.83
CA LEU A 154 17.24 4.98 4.59
C LEU A 154 15.81 4.97 4.06
N ILE A 155 15.20 6.15 3.83
CA ILE A 155 13.79 6.25 3.43
C ILE A 155 13.57 6.05 1.92
N CYS A 156 14.60 6.19 1.09
CA CYS A 156 14.53 6.02 -0.36
C CYS A 156 15.15 4.69 -0.82
N ASN A 157 15.40 3.74 0.09
CA ASN A 157 15.91 2.42 -0.26
C ASN A 157 14.80 1.54 -0.88
N ILE A 158 14.81 1.42 -2.21
CA ILE A 158 13.83 0.62 -2.96
C ILE A 158 13.86 -0.85 -2.53
N GLN A 159 15.03 -1.44 -2.29
CA GLN A 159 15.15 -2.83 -1.85
C GLN A 159 14.47 -3.04 -0.48
N THR A 160 14.63 -2.09 0.44
CA THR A 160 13.96 -2.13 1.75
C THR A 160 12.45 -2.02 1.59
N MET A 161 11.96 -1.19 0.66
CA MET A 161 10.52 -1.09 0.35
C MET A 161 9.98 -2.40 -0.24
N GLU A 162 10.70 -3.02 -1.17
CA GLU A 162 10.36 -4.31 -1.77
C GLU A 162 10.28 -5.41 -0.72
N GLU A 163 11.27 -5.50 0.17
CA GLU A 163 11.28 -6.46 1.27
C GLU A 163 10.09 -6.26 2.23
N CYS A 164 9.74 -5.02 2.58
CA CYS A 164 8.59 -4.73 3.43
C CYS A 164 7.26 -5.16 2.78
N ILE A 165 7.15 -5.05 1.44
CA ILE A 165 5.96 -5.47 0.69
C ILE A 165 5.92 -7.00 0.53
N LEU A 166 7.07 -7.65 0.38
CA LEU A 166 7.19 -9.11 0.41
C LEU A 166 6.78 -9.70 1.77
N GLU A 167 7.12 -9.04 2.88
CA GLU A 167 6.64 -9.42 4.22
C GLU A 167 5.11 -9.36 4.31
N MET A 168 4.47 -8.42 3.61
CA MET A 168 3.01 -8.32 3.48
C MET A 168 2.40 -9.35 2.51
N LYS A 169 3.21 -10.29 1.99
CA LYS A 169 2.80 -11.35 1.05
C LYS A 169 2.32 -10.83 -0.29
N PHE A 170 2.74 -9.64 -0.69
CA PHE A 170 2.43 -9.09 -2.01
C PHE A 170 3.46 -9.58 -3.05
N ASP A 171 3.01 -9.92 -4.27
CA ASP A 171 3.86 -10.49 -5.32
C ASP A 171 4.63 -9.37 -6.07
N THR A 172 5.83 -9.04 -5.57
CA THR A 172 6.70 -8.03 -6.19
C THR A 172 7.32 -8.48 -7.51
N GLN A 173 7.38 -9.78 -7.81
CA GLN A 173 7.93 -10.26 -9.09
C GLN A 173 7.01 -9.96 -10.27
N LYS A 174 5.69 -10.00 -10.04
CA LYS A 174 4.69 -9.80 -11.10
C LYS A 174 4.03 -8.43 -11.05
N ALA A 175 4.00 -7.80 -9.89
CA ALA A 175 3.58 -6.41 -9.71
C ALA A 175 4.67 -5.64 -8.95
N PRO A 176 5.77 -5.26 -9.60
CA PRO A 176 6.77 -4.42 -8.96
C PRO A 176 6.15 -3.07 -8.53
N LEU A 177 6.70 -2.48 -7.48
CA LEU A 177 6.29 -1.20 -6.91
C LEU A 177 6.03 -0.16 -8.01
N GLY A 178 4.88 0.52 -7.95
CA GLY A 178 4.53 1.60 -8.88
C GLY A 178 3.74 1.22 -10.14
N LYS A 179 3.58 -0.08 -10.45
CA LYS A 179 2.84 -0.49 -11.66
C LYS A 179 1.33 -0.70 -11.48
N LEU A 180 0.83 -0.73 -10.24
CA LEU A 180 -0.62 -0.77 -10.00
C LEU A 180 -1.21 0.62 -10.21
N THR A 181 -2.19 0.70 -11.10
CA THR A 181 -2.91 1.96 -11.35
C THR A 181 -3.73 2.41 -10.13
N GLU A 182 -3.95 3.72 -9.99
CA GLU A 182 -4.79 4.27 -8.91
C GLU A 182 -6.21 3.67 -8.95
N GLU A 183 -6.75 3.40 -10.14
CA GLU A 183 -8.03 2.72 -10.32
C GLU A 183 -8.03 1.31 -9.71
N GLN A 184 -6.95 0.56 -9.89
CA GLN A 184 -6.81 -0.78 -9.34
C GLN A 184 -6.73 -0.74 -7.80
N ILE A 185 -6.02 0.25 -7.24
CA ILE A 185 -5.92 0.45 -5.79
C ILE A 185 -7.30 0.82 -5.22
N LYS A 186 -8.03 1.75 -5.87
CA LYS A 186 -9.42 2.09 -5.51
C LYS A 186 -10.33 0.86 -5.57
N ALA A 187 -10.17 0.02 -6.59
CA ALA A 187 -10.91 -1.23 -6.72
C ALA A 187 -10.60 -2.22 -5.58
N GLY A 188 -9.34 -2.32 -5.15
CA GLY A 188 -8.93 -3.09 -3.97
C GLY A 188 -9.60 -2.59 -2.67
N TYR A 189 -9.62 -1.27 -2.45
CA TYR A 189 -10.31 -0.66 -1.31
C TYR A 189 -11.82 -0.95 -1.31
N MET A 190 -12.48 -0.93 -2.47
CA MET A 190 -13.90 -1.29 -2.57
C MET A 190 -14.15 -2.74 -2.15
N SER A 191 -13.27 -3.67 -2.51
CA SER A 191 -13.39 -5.08 -2.11
C SER A 191 -13.13 -5.26 -0.61
N LEU A 192 -12.18 -4.53 -0.01
CA LEU A 192 -12.01 -4.49 1.45
C LEU A 192 -13.26 -3.96 2.17
N LYS A 193 -13.92 -2.93 1.63
CA LYS A 193 -15.17 -2.41 2.18
C LYS A 193 -16.30 -3.45 2.13
N LYS A 194 -16.36 -4.29 1.09
CA LYS A 194 -17.29 -5.42 1.03
C LYS A 194 -17.00 -6.44 2.13
N ILE A 195 -15.74 -6.82 2.31
CA ILE A 195 -15.31 -7.72 3.40
C ILE A 195 -15.70 -7.15 4.77
N GLU A 196 -15.42 -5.87 5.01
CA GLU A 196 -15.81 -5.16 6.23
C GLU A 196 -17.33 -5.25 6.48
N ASN A 197 -18.14 -4.99 5.44
CA ASN A 197 -19.59 -5.09 5.54
C ASN A 197 -20.07 -6.52 5.85
N CYS A 198 -19.45 -7.55 5.26
CA CYS A 198 -19.76 -8.94 5.57
C CYS A 198 -19.44 -9.26 7.03
N ILE A 199 -18.28 -8.81 7.53
CA ILE A 199 -17.87 -9.00 8.93
C ILE A 199 -18.83 -8.28 9.88
N LYS A 200 -19.20 -7.01 9.60
CA LYS A 200 -20.16 -6.24 10.43
C LYS A 200 -21.53 -6.90 10.51
N LYS A 201 -21.97 -7.58 9.45
CA LYS A 201 -23.24 -8.33 9.41
C LYS A 201 -23.13 -9.73 10.02
N ASN A 202 -21.97 -10.13 10.54
CA ASN A 202 -21.65 -11.51 10.92
C ASN A 202 -21.98 -12.52 9.79
N ALA A 203 -21.83 -12.11 8.53
CA ALA A 203 -22.07 -12.98 7.38
C ALA A 203 -20.93 -14.01 7.31
N THR A 204 -21.29 -15.29 7.44
CA THR A 204 -20.33 -16.40 7.43
C THR A 204 -20.47 -17.27 6.18
N GLY A 205 -19.40 -17.99 5.83
CA GLY A 205 -19.43 -18.97 4.75
C GLY A 205 -19.24 -18.33 3.37
N LYS A 206 -20.27 -18.38 2.51
CA LYS A 206 -20.15 -18.10 1.08
C LYS A 206 -19.92 -16.61 0.76
N GLU A 207 -20.67 -15.71 1.40
CA GLU A 207 -20.60 -14.27 1.10
C GLU A 207 -19.23 -13.67 1.47
N LEU A 208 -18.73 -13.99 2.67
CA LEU A 208 -17.41 -13.55 3.12
C LEU A 208 -16.29 -14.13 2.24
N LEU A 209 -16.43 -15.40 1.84
CA LEU A 209 -15.48 -16.07 0.96
C LEU A 209 -15.43 -15.41 -0.42
N GLU A 210 -16.59 -15.08 -1.01
CA GLU A 210 -16.68 -14.36 -2.29
C GLU A 210 -16.04 -12.97 -2.21
N ALA A 211 -16.29 -12.24 -1.11
CA ALA A 211 -15.66 -10.94 -0.87
C ALA A 211 -14.13 -11.04 -0.74
N CYS A 212 -13.63 -12.06 -0.03
CA CYS A 212 -12.19 -12.34 0.07
C CYS A 212 -11.57 -12.71 -1.28
N ASN A 213 -12.26 -13.56 -2.06
CA ASN A 213 -11.84 -13.93 -3.41
C ASN A 213 -11.73 -12.71 -4.34
N GLU A 214 -12.68 -11.78 -4.25
CA GLU A 214 -12.66 -10.52 -5.01
C GLU A 214 -11.43 -9.67 -4.66
N PHE A 215 -11.14 -9.52 -3.36
CA PHE A 215 -9.95 -8.76 -2.90
C PHE A 215 -8.65 -9.37 -3.41
N TYR A 216 -8.43 -10.68 -3.21
CA TYR A 216 -7.20 -11.34 -3.65
C TYR A 216 -7.09 -11.49 -5.18
N THR A 217 -8.19 -11.30 -5.92
CA THR A 217 -8.15 -11.21 -7.38
C THR A 217 -7.64 -9.84 -7.82
N ARG A 218 -8.05 -8.77 -7.12
CA ARG A 218 -7.67 -7.38 -7.46
C ARG A 218 -6.29 -6.99 -6.95
N ILE A 219 -5.91 -7.45 -5.77
CA ILE A 219 -4.62 -7.18 -5.14
C ILE A 219 -3.86 -8.51 -5.06
N PRO A 220 -2.85 -8.70 -5.93
CA PRO A 220 -2.13 -9.97 -6.05
C PRO A 220 -1.29 -10.27 -4.81
N HIS A 221 -1.47 -11.47 -4.26
CA HIS A 221 -0.68 -11.94 -3.12
C HIS A 221 -0.06 -13.31 -3.40
N ASP A 222 1.17 -13.50 -2.91
CA ASP A 222 1.83 -14.79 -2.84
C ASP A 222 1.79 -15.31 -1.41
N PHE A 223 0.89 -16.27 -1.18
CA PHE A 223 0.68 -16.88 0.14
C PHE A 223 1.62 -18.06 0.42
N GLY A 224 2.46 -18.50 -0.54
CA GLY A 224 3.28 -19.71 -0.35
C GLY A 224 2.46 -20.91 0.16
N ASP A 225 3.05 -21.71 1.06
CA ASP A 225 2.44 -22.91 1.65
C ASP A 225 2.07 -22.79 3.15
N VAL A 226 2.25 -21.65 3.85
CA VAL A 226 1.91 -21.51 5.29
C VAL A 226 1.42 -20.11 5.70
N TYR A 227 0.48 -20.17 6.66
CA TYR A 227 -0.30 -19.17 7.38
C TYR A 227 0.44 -17.94 7.96
N CYS A 228 -0.36 -16.88 8.07
CA CYS A 228 -0.12 -15.59 8.72
C CYS A 228 0.50 -15.72 10.12
N GLN A 229 1.54 -14.92 10.39
CA GLN A 229 2.17 -14.82 11.71
C GLN A 229 1.28 -14.01 12.67
N PRO A 230 1.10 -14.45 13.93
CA PRO A 230 0.33 -13.73 14.93
C PRO A 230 1.07 -12.48 15.44
N MET A 231 0.33 -11.42 15.76
CA MET A 231 0.82 -10.29 16.54
C MET A 231 1.18 -10.75 17.96
N LEU A 232 2.46 -10.65 18.30
CA LEU A 232 3.01 -10.65 19.66
C LEU A 232 3.66 -9.27 19.89
N ALA A 233 3.85 -8.72 21.08
CA ALA A 233 3.07 -8.55 22.30
C ALA A 233 3.81 -7.39 23.04
N THR A 234 3.10 -6.63 23.87
CA THR A 234 3.59 -5.79 24.99
C THR A 234 4.76 -4.79 24.82
N HIS A 235 4.56 -3.57 25.36
CA HIS A 235 5.49 -2.41 25.35
C HIS A 235 6.79 -2.58 26.17
N SER A 236 7.21 -3.81 26.47
CA SER A 236 8.33 -4.16 27.36
C SER A 236 9.45 -4.91 26.66
N ASP A 237 9.27 -5.29 25.40
CA ASP A 237 10.11 -6.29 24.74
C ASP A 237 11.36 -5.66 24.09
N TYR A 238 11.43 -4.33 24.07
CA TYR A 238 12.54 -3.55 23.54
C TYR A 238 12.79 -2.26 24.32
N THR A 239 14.03 -1.77 24.27
CA THR A 239 14.37 -0.39 24.67
C THR A 239 14.63 0.46 23.43
N LEU A 240 14.48 1.78 23.55
CA LEU A 240 14.71 2.73 22.45
C LEU A 240 15.96 3.56 22.74
N THR A 241 16.86 3.66 21.77
CA THR A 241 18.00 4.57 21.78
C THR A 241 17.82 5.62 20.70
N LEU A 242 17.91 6.90 21.08
CA LEU A 242 17.83 8.00 20.13
C LEU A 242 19.17 8.14 19.38
N LEU A 243 19.13 8.05 18.06
CA LEU A 243 20.31 8.18 17.20
C LEU A 243 20.45 9.61 16.68
N ASP A 244 19.40 10.10 16.00
CA ASP A 244 19.39 11.43 15.37
C ASP A 244 18.04 12.12 15.59
N VAL A 245 18.06 13.46 15.64
CA VAL A 245 16.87 14.31 15.69
C VAL A 245 16.92 15.31 14.55
N PHE A 246 15.89 15.29 13.71
CA PHE A 246 15.72 16.23 12.61
C PHE A 246 14.60 17.20 12.97
N LYS A 247 14.94 18.49 13.14
CA LYS A 247 13.96 19.55 13.40
C LYS A 247 13.34 20.04 12.10
N MET A 248 12.02 20.15 12.09
CA MET A 248 11.19 20.71 11.02
C MET A 248 10.58 22.01 11.54
N GLU A 249 10.52 23.06 10.71
CA GLU A 249 10.25 24.40 11.24
C GLU A 249 8.76 24.69 11.59
N LYS A 250 8.57 25.08 12.86
CA LYS A 250 7.50 25.84 13.56
C LYS A 250 6.49 25.08 14.49
N THR A 251 5.66 25.83 15.25
CA THR A 251 5.33 25.69 16.70
C THR A 251 3.89 25.32 17.16
N GLY A 252 3.75 24.31 18.08
CA GLY A 252 2.61 23.95 19.02
C GLY A 252 2.58 22.45 19.49
N ILE A 253 1.52 21.94 20.18
CA ILE A 253 1.46 20.70 21.06
C ILE A 253 1.98 19.39 20.46
N LEU A 254 2.97 18.74 21.10
CA LEU A 254 3.70 17.62 20.50
C LEU A 254 3.15 16.22 20.85
N LEU A 255 2.80 15.43 19.83
CA LEU A 255 2.35 14.03 19.94
C LEU A 255 3.10 13.07 19.00
N TRP A 256 3.23 11.81 19.41
CA TRP A 256 3.98 10.79 18.67
C TRP A 256 3.15 10.10 17.58
N HIS A 257 3.75 9.91 16.41
CA HIS A 257 3.25 9.10 15.31
C HIS A 257 4.37 8.17 14.82
N GLY A 258 4.08 6.89 14.65
CA GLY A 258 5.03 5.92 14.09
C GLY A 258 4.44 5.28 12.85
N SER A 259 5.29 4.98 11.88
CA SER A 259 4.92 4.26 10.67
C SER A 259 6.08 3.42 10.17
N ARG A 260 5.79 2.43 9.31
CA ARG A 260 6.82 1.61 8.65
C ARG A 260 7.74 2.49 7.81
N LEU A 261 9.01 2.12 7.70
CA LEU A 261 9.97 2.83 6.84
C LEU A 261 9.50 2.92 5.38
N SER A 262 8.75 1.91 4.90
CA SER A 262 8.26 1.83 3.52
C SER A 262 6.98 2.62 3.24
N ASN A 263 6.23 3.06 4.27
CA ASN A 263 4.93 3.72 4.10
C ASN A 263 4.77 4.87 5.11
N TRP A 264 4.46 6.07 4.62
CA TRP A 264 3.92 7.19 5.41
C TRP A 264 2.42 7.36 5.16
N ALA A 265 1.67 6.25 5.05
CA ALA A 265 0.28 6.20 4.60
C ALA A 265 -0.50 5.04 5.31
N PRO A 266 -1.85 5.06 5.31
CA PRO A 266 -2.67 4.64 6.44
C PRO A 266 -2.72 3.15 6.78
N VAL A 267 -2.82 2.88 8.08
CA VAL A 267 -3.00 1.56 8.70
C VAL A 267 -4.49 1.17 8.73
N THR A 268 -4.80 -0.10 8.45
CA THR A 268 -6.14 -0.69 8.67
C THR A 268 -6.37 -0.98 10.15
N GLY A 269 -7.55 -0.63 10.70
CA GLY A 269 -7.92 -0.94 12.10
C GLY A 269 -8.35 0.27 12.94
N TYR A 270 -8.94 1.29 12.32
CA TYR A 270 -9.37 2.52 12.98
C TYR A 270 -10.38 2.28 14.11
N MET A 271 -9.95 2.36 15.37
CA MET A 271 -10.86 2.25 16.52
C MET A 271 -11.82 3.43 16.63
N PHE A 272 -11.48 4.58 16.03
CA PHE A 272 -12.21 5.85 16.16
C PHE A 272 -12.49 6.53 14.80
N GLY A 273 -12.70 5.73 13.76
CA GLY A 273 -12.94 6.22 12.40
C GLY A 273 -11.69 6.73 11.69
N LYS A 274 -11.85 7.17 10.43
CA LYS A 274 -10.74 7.56 9.55
C LYS A 274 -10.21 8.94 9.94
N GLY A 275 -9.02 8.98 10.53
CA GLY A 275 -8.33 10.21 10.90
C GLY A 275 -6.83 9.98 11.04
N ILE A 276 -6.11 10.98 11.53
CA ILE A 276 -4.67 10.91 11.82
C ILE A 276 -4.52 10.58 13.30
N TYR A 277 -3.89 9.44 13.59
CA TYR A 277 -3.76 8.89 14.94
C TYR A 277 -2.42 9.27 15.57
N PHE A 278 -2.50 9.70 16.82
CA PHE A 278 -1.38 10.09 17.65
C PHE A 278 -1.47 9.43 19.03
N ALA A 279 -0.31 9.26 19.67
CA ALA A 279 -0.22 8.82 21.05
C ALA A 279 0.61 9.79 21.89
N ASP A 280 0.29 9.87 23.18
CA ASP A 280 1.10 10.55 24.21
C ASP A 280 2.24 9.66 24.73
N MET A 281 2.24 8.37 24.37
CA MET A 281 3.27 7.39 24.73
C MET A 281 4.12 7.00 23.52
N SER A 282 5.43 7.28 23.57
CA SER A 282 6.36 6.99 22.46
C SER A 282 6.39 5.50 22.09
N SER A 283 6.38 4.60 23.08
CA SER A 283 6.38 3.14 22.86
C SER A 283 5.13 2.62 22.18
N LYS A 284 3.99 3.34 22.26
CA LYS A 284 2.78 2.96 21.53
C LYS A 284 2.91 3.27 20.05
N SER A 285 3.40 4.46 19.73
CA SER A 285 3.68 4.85 18.34
C SER A 285 4.82 4.03 17.73
N ALA A 286 5.83 3.67 18.52
CA ALA A 286 6.97 2.87 18.08
C ALA A 286 6.60 1.46 17.57
N ASN A 287 5.52 0.87 18.06
CA ASN A 287 5.03 -0.42 17.56
C ASN A 287 4.61 -0.34 16.08
N TYR A 288 4.18 0.82 15.60
CA TYR A 288 3.82 1.04 14.20
C TYR A 288 5.04 1.20 13.27
N CYS A 289 6.26 1.24 13.81
CA CYS A 289 7.48 1.15 13.00
C CYS A 289 7.73 -0.27 12.46
N PHE A 290 7.14 -1.30 13.10
CA PHE A 290 7.39 -2.72 12.79
C PHE A 290 8.89 -3.09 12.76
N ALA A 291 9.70 -2.46 13.62
CA ALA A 291 11.11 -2.81 13.76
C ALA A 291 11.26 -4.24 14.27
N ASN A 292 12.36 -4.90 13.90
CA ASN A 292 12.69 -6.26 14.34
C ASN A 292 14.20 -6.39 14.61
N ARG A 293 14.66 -7.58 15.04
CA ARG A 293 16.08 -7.79 15.40
C ARG A 293 17.05 -7.57 14.24
N GLN A 294 16.63 -7.80 13.00
CA GLN A 294 17.44 -7.61 11.80
C GLN A 294 17.36 -6.16 11.30
N LYS A 295 16.16 -5.58 11.31
CA LYS A 295 15.86 -4.19 10.93
C LYS A 295 15.47 -3.40 12.18
N ASN A 296 16.48 -3.03 12.95
CA ASN A 296 16.29 -2.47 14.29
C ASN A 296 16.33 -0.93 14.33
N VAL A 297 16.42 -0.25 13.20
CA VAL A 297 16.33 1.21 13.12
C VAL A 297 14.95 1.59 12.59
N GLY A 298 14.27 2.52 13.27
CA GLY A 298 12.98 3.05 12.85
C GLY A 298 12.91 4.56 12.99
N LEU A 299 11.84 5.14 12.46
CA LEU A 299 11.58 6.57 12.51
C LEU A 299 10.30 6.84 13.31
N LEU A 300 10.40 7.78 14.25
CA LEU A 300 9.29 8.29 15.03
C LEU A 300 9.08 9.76 14.70
N LEU A 301 7.85 10.15 14.45
CA LEU A 301 7.46 11.52 14.18
C LEU A 301 6.84 12.12 15.44
N LEU A 302 7.29 13.30 15.81
CA LEU A 302 6.72 14.12 16.87
C LEU A 302 6.12 15.37 16.22
N SER A 303 4.80 15.43 16.20
CA SER A 303 4.03 16.47 15.51
C SER A 303 3.33 17.38 16.49
N GLU A 304 3.30 18.66 16.18
CA GLU A 304 2.31 19.56 16.72
C GLU A 304 0.90 19.12 16.28
N VAL A 305 -0.05 19.01 17.21
CA VAL A 305 -1.44 18.65 16.93
C VAL A 305 -2.41 19.58 17.66
N ALA A 306 -3.19 20.33 16.89
CA ALA A 306 -4.24 21.22 17.39
C ALA A 306 -5.51 20.41 17.71
N LEU A 307 -5.56 19.82 18.90
CA LEU A 307 -6.68 18.99 19.34
C LEU A 307 -7.98 19.78 19.57
N GLY A 308 -7.88 21.04 20.02
CA GLY A 308 -9.03 21.80 20.49
C GLY A 308 -9.81 21.05 21.57
N GLU A 309 -11.14 21.19 21.55
CA GLU A 309 -12.03 20.42 22.43
C GLU A 309 -12.18 18.97 21.96
N CYS A 310 -11.72 18.02 22.77
CA CYS A 310 -11.81 16.59 22.47
C CYS A 310 -13.19 16.00 22.79
N ASN A 311 -13.67 15.10 21.94
CA ASN A 311 -14.71 14.12 22.22
C ASN A 311 -14.07 12.92 22.92
N GLU A 312 -14.34 12.72 24.21
CA GLU A 312 -13.70 11.66 25.00
C GLU A 312 -14.52 10.36 24.91
N LEU A 313 -13.87 9.26 24.53
CA LEU A 313 -14.52 7.96 24.32
C LEU A 313 -13.83 6.85 25.11
N LEU A 314 -14.63 5.99 25.74
CA LEU A 314 -14.17 4.84 26.55
C LEU A 314 -14.06 3.53 25.75
N ALA A 315 -14.84 3.42 24.67
CA ALA A 315 -14.92 2.25 23.81
C ALA A 315 -14.72 2.67 22.36
N ALA A 316 -14.27 1.72 21.52
CA ALA A 316 -14.12 1.95 20.09
C ALA A 316 -15.46 2.38 19.47
N ASP A 317 -15.40 3.41 18.64
CA ASP A 317 -16.53 3.96 17.90
C ASP A 317 -16.07 4.30 16.48
N TYR A 318 -16.44 3.45 15.53
CA TYR A 318 -16.04 3.60 14.13
C TYR A 318 -16.60 4.87 13.48
N ASP A 319 -17.65 5.46 14.05
CA ASP A 319 -18.31 6.67 13.56
C ASP A 319 -17.87 7.93 14.30
N ALA A 320 -16.84 7.84 15.17
CA ALA A 320 -16.32 8.95 15.97
C ALA A 320 -15.79 10.16 15.16
N ALA A 321 -15.63 10.00 13.84
CA ALA A 321 -15.37 11.12 12.93
C ALA A 321 -16.54 12.11 12.83
N SER A 322 -17.76 11.65 13.15
CA SER A 322 -18.95 12.49 13.26
C SER A 322 -18.95 13.21 14.61
N LEU A 323 -18.09 14.23 14.72
CA LEU A 323 -17.85 14.95 15.97
C LEU A 323 -19.12 15.68 16.46
N PRO A 324 -19.42 15.62 17.78
CA PRO A 324 -20.45 16.47 18.39
C PRO A 324 -20.16 17.96 18.20
N SER A 325 -21.21 18.79 18.27
CA SER A 325 -21.07 20.24 18.14
C SER A 325 -20.07 20.80 19.15
N GLY A 326 -19.13 21.61 18.67
CA GLY A 326 -18.06 22.22 19.47
C GLY A 326 -16.84 21.32 19.72
N LYS A 327 -16.83 20.06 19.25
CA LYS A 327 -15.66 19.17 19.33
C LYS A 327 -14.85 19.21 18.03
N HIS A 328 -13.54 19.06 18.16
CA HIS A 328 -12.57 19.22 17.06
C HIS A 328 -11.68 17.99 16.85
N SER A 329 -11.67 17.07 17.81
CA SER A 329 -10.87 15.84 17.80
C SER A 329 -11.51 14.78 18.68
N THR A 330 -11.06 13.53 18.56
CA THR A 330 -11.47 12.42 19.44
C THR A 330 -10.30 12.02 20.31
N LYS A 331 -10.58 11.73 21.59
CA LYS A 331 -9.62 11.21 22.56
C LYS A 331 -10.13 9.88 23.10
N GLY A 332 -9.47 8.79 22.71
CA GLY A 332 -9.68 7.48 23.31
C GLY A 332 -9.04 7.46 24.69
N LEU A 333 -9.82 7.23 25.74
CA LEU A 333 -9.34 7.27 27.13
C LEU A 333 -8.71 5.92 27.52
N GLY A 334 -7.41 5.95 27.81
CA GLY A 334 -6.63 4.80 28.28
C GLY A 334 -6.58 4.69 29.80
N LYS A 335 -6.35 3.46 30.29
CA LYS A 335 -6.06 3.17 31.71
C LYS A 335 -4.76 3.80 32.20
N ARG A 336 -3.80 4.03 31.31
CA ARG A 336 -2.51 4.66 31.61
C ARG A 336 -2.27 5.87 30.72
N ALA A 337 -1.82 6.95 31.32
CA ALA A 337 -1.43 8.18 30.63
C ALA A 337 -0.25 8.83 31.37
N PRO A 338 0.56 9.68 30.71
CA PRO A 338 1.55 10.51 31.39
C PRO A 338 0.90 11.35 32.50
N ASP A 339 1.63 11.59 33.59
CA ASP A 339 1.14 12.46 34.66
C ASP A 339 0.95 13.90 34.13
N PRO A 340 -0.27 14.48 34.17
CA PRO A 340 -0.50 15.85 33.74
C PRO A 340 0.35 16.89 34.48
N LYS A 341 0.85 16.57 35.68
CA LYS A 341 1.76 17.43 36.44
C LYS A 341 3.16 17.54 35.82
N ASN A 342 3.54 16.59 34.98
CA ASN A 342 4.83 16.57 34.28
C ASN A 342 4.74 17.18 32.88
N MET A 343 3.76 18.06 32.65
CA MET A 343 3.65 18.81 31.41
C MET A 343 4.77 19.84 31.31
N VAL A 344 5.55 19.77 30.23
CA VAL A 344 6.65 20.69 29.92
C VAL A 344 6.30 21.45 28.66
N THR A 345 6.75 22.70 28.55
CA THR A 345 6.63 23.47 27.31
C THR A 345 7.89 23.31 26.46
N LEU A 346 7.75 22.86 25.21
CA LEU A 346 8.85 22.72 24.24
C LEU A 346 8.51 23.49 22.96
N ASP A 347 9.23 24.58 22.67
CA ASP A 347 8.97 25.44 21.50
C ASP A 347 7.48 25.84 21.41
N GLU A 348 6.96 26.43 22.50
CA GLU A 348 5.57 26.91 22.66
C GLU A 348 4.49 25.81 22.62
N ALA A 349 4.91 24.55 22.58
CA ALA A 349 4.06 23.37 22.63
C ALA A 349 3.96 22.80 24.03
N SER A 350 2.79 22.36 24.46
CA SER A 350 2.69 21.45 25.59
C SER A 350 3.19 20.05 25.19
N LEU A 351 4.04 19.46 26.02
CA LEU A 351 4.53 18.09 25.89
C LEU A 351 4.34 17.38 27.23
N LEU A 352 3.65 16.24 27.20
CA LEU A 352 3.41 15.42 28.37
C LEU A 352 4.57 14.45 28.57
N MET A 353 5.32 14.63 29.66
CA MET A 353 6.42 13.74 30.01
C MET A 353 5.94 12.63 30.95
N GLY A 354 6.60 11.47 30.86
CA GLY A 354 6.36 10.36 31.78
C GLY A 354 6.77 10.67 33.23
N PRO A 355 6.60 9.70 34.15
CA PRO A 355 6.11 8.35 33.92
C PRO A 355 4.59 8.26 33.73
N ALA A 356 4.11 7.14 33.19
CA ALA A 356 2.68 6.91 33.02
C ALA A 356 2.03 6.46 34.34
N ILE A 357 1.01 7.20 34.77
CA ILE A 357 0.18 6.92 35.95
C ILE A 357 -1.14 6.23 35.54
N ASN A 358 -1.84 5.67 36.52
CA ASN A 358 -3.19 5.17 36.31
C ASN A 358 -4.17 6.35 36.26
N THR A 359 -5.00 6.40 35.22
CA THR A 359 -5.97 7.49 35.01
C THR A 359 -7.24 7.33 35.84
N GLY A 360 -7.45 6.16 36.45
CA GLY A 360 -8.72 5.81 37.12
C GLY A 360 -9.87 5.54 36.16
N VAL A 361 -9.63 5.59 34.84
CA VAL A 361 -10.62 5.34 33.82
C VAL A 361 -10.84 3.82 33.67
N GLY A 362 -12.09 3.39 33.79
CA GLY A 362 -12.50 2.01 33.55
C GLY A 362 -13.77 1.97 32.70
N ASN A 363 -13.82 1.04 31.74
CA ASN A 363 -15.04 0.76 30.99
C ASN A 363 -15.86 -0.32 31.72
N PRO A 364 -17.05 -0.01 32.25
CA PRO A 364 -17.88 -0.99 32.96
C PRO A 364 -18.56 -2.02 32.04
N VAL A 365 -18.58 -1.78 30.72
CA VAL A 365 -19.39 -2.57 29.75
C VAL A 365 -18.52 -3.26 28.67
N GLY A 366 -17.20 -3.24 28.79
CA GLY A 366 -16.35 -3.91 27.80
C GLY A 366 -14.85 -3.69 27.95
N TYR A 367 -14.13 -3.96 26.87
CA TYR A 367 -12.68 -3.74 26.82
C TYR A 367 -12.37 -2.24 27.00
N SER A 368 -11.30 -1.96 27.74
CA SER A 368 -10.78 -0.60 27.93
C SER A 368 -9.47 -0.44 27.18
N LEU A 369 -9.23 0.74 26.63
CA LEU A 369 -7.91 1.07 26.09
C LEU A 369 -6.87 1.03 27.20
N LEU A 370 -5.68 0.49 26.90
CA LEU A 370 -4.56 0.50 27.86
C LEU A 370 -3.91 1.88 27.96
N TYR A 371 -3.84 2.61 26.84
CA TYR A 371 -3.21 3.93 26.73
C TYR A 371 -4.07 4.84 25.85
N ASN A 372 -3.92 6.14 26.04
CA ASN A 372 -4.68 7.13 25.26
C ASN A 372 -4.41 7.03 23.75
N GLU A 373 -5.36 7.53 22.98
CA GLU A 373 -5.22 7.83 21.55
C GLU A 373 -5.85 9.18 21.25
N TYR A 374 -5.20 9.94 20.39
CA TYR A 374 -5.70 11.23 19.93
C TYR A 374 -5.88 11.17 18.43
N ILE A 375 -7.06 11.53 17.96
CA ILE A 375 -7.45 11.43 16.56
C ILE A 375 -7.94 12.79 16.10
N VAL A 376 -7.33 13.30 15.04
CA VAL A 376 -7.79 14.49 14.32
C VAL A 376 -8.28 14.09 12.93
N TYR A 377 -9.34 14.75 12.48
CA TYR A 377 -10.02 14.42 11.22
C TYR A 377 -9.73 15.43 10.10
N ASN A 378 -9.08 16.56 10.43
CA ASN A 378 -8.60 17.54 9.46
C ASN A 378 -7.06 17.56 9.43
N PRO A 379 -6.41 17.30 8.28
CA PRO A 379 -4.96 17.38 8.14
C PRO A 379 -4.35 18.73 8.53
N GLN A 380 -5.11 19.83 8.44
CA GLN A 380 -4.65 21.17 8.83
C GLN A 380 -4.44 21.32 10.35
N GLN A 381 -4.95 20.38 11.16
CA GLN A 381 -4.70 20.33 12.60
C GLN A 381 -3.32 19.73 12.94
N VAL A 382 -2.60 19.19 11.96
CA VAL A 382 -1.32 18.50 12.17
C VAL A 382 -0.19 19.28 11.55
N ARG A 383 0.89 19.41 12.31
CA ARG A 383 2.14 19.96 11.83
C ARG A 383 3.33 19.14 12.33
N MET A 384 4.10 18.60 11.39
CA MET A 384 5.30 17.82 11.70
C MET A 384 6.42 18.73 12.23
N LYS A 385 7.01 18.39 13.39
CA LYS A 385 8.01 19.26 14.06
C LYS A 385 9.35 18.57 14.30
N TYR A 386 9.36 17.32 14.71
CA TYR A 386 10.59 16.55 14.85
C TYR A 386 10.44 15.17 14.24
N LEU A 387 11.44 14.75 13.48
CA LEU A 387 11.62 13.37 13.06
C LEU A 387 12.78 12.78 13.84
N LEU A 388 12.55 11.68 14.54
CA LEU A 388 13.51 11.03 15.41
C LEU A 388 13.90 9.69 14.78
N LYS A 389 15.20 9.49 14.59
CA LYS A 389 15.76 8.20 14.21
C LYS A 389 16.10 7.44 15.49
N VAL A 390 15.46 6.30 15.67
CA VAL A 390 15.58 5.51 16.89
C VAL A 390 16.03 4.09 16.58
N GLN A 391 16.87 3.55 17.45
CA GLN A 391 17.28 2.15 17.43
C GLN A 391 16.49 1.38 18.48
N PHE A 392 15.89 0.27 18.06
CA PHE A 392 15.17 -0.70 18.87
C PHE A 392 16.15 -1.77 19.37
N ASN A 393 16.38 -1.82 20.68
CA ASN A 393 17.20 -2.87 21.28
C ASN A 393 16.27 -3.94 21.86
N PHE A 394 16.04 -4.99 21.08
CA PHE A 394 15.26 -6.14 21.51
C PHE A 394 16.05 -6.99 22.48
N VAL A 395 15.45 -7.31 23.63
CA VAL A 395 16.07 -8.23 24.59
C VAL A 395 15.76 -9.67 24.16
N SER A 396 16.71 -10.60 24.30
CA SER A 396 16.37 -12.01 24.12
C SER A 396 15.50 -12.45 25.28
N LEU A 397 14.24 -12.74 25.00
CA LEU A 397 13.28 -13.23 25.99
C LEU A 397 13.51 -14.72 26.34
N TRP A 398 14.48 -15.36 25.69
CA TRP A 398 14.88 -16.76 25.86
C TRP A 398 16.27 -16.98 25.25
#